data_AF-A0A7S2ZSA1-F1
#
_entry.id   AF-A0A7S2ZSA1-F1
#
_cell.length_a   1.000
_cell.length_b   1.000
_cell.length_c   1.000
_cell.angle_alpha   90.00
_cell.angle_beta   90.00
_cell.angle_gamma   90.00
#
_symmetry.space_group_name_H-M   'P 1'
#
loop_
_entity.id
_entity.type
_entity.pdbx_description
1 polymer ?
#
loop_
_entity_poly.entity_id
_entity_poly.type
_entity_poly.pdbx_seq_one_letter_code
_entity_poly.pdbx_strand_id
1 'polypeptide(L)'
;MKKHDKVTNLHCKDDKMRELSGKYSFTHPGKLEAMKKSVEEEFARCFWSGDVDHAKEELRESLRELVIWERNTIWRDMLQSERRVNAVVAKKAGQGIKRYWMPSLKPVPVFVSVIMFLIVLLASPALFDLLPNISHYHPANVYAAQRSLSLVVLVSFLWATEAVPLYVTALAVPALSVILNVYVTENGKRLMLSGDAAKLAVSAMCSSTILLIIGGYSIASALSKYALDKTVAMYVLAKAGQPSQVLLLLMLLAVFLSMWISNVATPVLLNSIMLPIVQGFSAHSLPFVKCLLLGIALASNIGGMGTPIASPQNAIALSALEGMQQVSFLQWTAISVPLMLLMVILGHGLLMFW
;
A
#
# COMPACT_ATOMS: atom_id res chain seq x y z
N MET A 1 15.77 -14.83 -23.81
CA MET A 1 16.02 -13.53 -24.47
C MET A 1 15.77 -13.56 -25.98
N LYS A 2 16.46 -14.38 -26.80
CA LYS A 2 16.21 -14.41 -28.27
C LYS A 2 14.74 -14.62 -28.69
N LYS A 3 14.01 -15.47 -27.96
CA LYS A 3 12.58 -15.72 -28.20
C LYS A 3 11.67 -14.59 -27.71
N HIS A 4 12.08 -13.88 -26.66
CA HIS A 4 11.38 -12.70 -26.13
C HIS A 4 11.46 -11.56 -27.15
N ASP A 5 12.69 -11.22 -27.58
CA ASP A 5 12.96 -10.19 -28.58
C ASP A 5 12.17 -10.40 -29.89
N LYS A 6 12.05 -11.65 -30.35
CA LYS A 6 11.27 -12.01 -31.55
C LYS A 6 9.76 -11.82 -31.38
N VAL A 7 9.24 -11.92 -30.16
CA VAL A 7 7.80 -11.79 -29.86
C VAL A 7 7.43 -10.34 -29.56
N THR A 8 8.32 -9.60 -28.90
CA THR A 8 8.08 -8.21 -28.48
C THR A 8 8.61 -7.17 -29.46
N ASN A 9 9.27 -7.58 -30.56
CA ASN A 9 9.99 -6.70 -31.49
C ASN A 9 10.97 -5.74 -30.78
N LEU A 10 11.64 -6.23 -29.73
CA LEU A 10 12.66 -5.49 -28.98
C LEU A 10 14.03 -6.13 -29.23
N HIS A 11 15.11 -5.35 -29.16
CA HIS A 11 16.49 -5.83 -29.32
C HIS A 11 17.26 -5.76 -27.99
N CYS A 12 16.74 -6.40 -26.94
CA CYS A 12 17.31 -6.31 -25.59
C CYS A 12 18.35 -7.39 -25.29
N LYS A 13 18.48 -8.41 -26.14
CA LYS A 13 19.41 -9.53 -25.95
C LYS A 13 20.85 -9.08 -25.79
N ASP A 14 21.35 -8.23 -26.70
CA ASP A 14 22.78 -7.96 -26.75
C ASP A 14 23.22 -7.06 -25.58
N ASP A 15 22.37 -6.15 -25.12
CA ASP A 15 22.60 -5.35 -23.93
C ASP A 15 22.61 -6.21 -22.65
N LYS A 16 21.61 -7.10 -22.48
CA LYS A 16 21.57 -7.99 -21.31
C LYS A 16 22.71 -9.02 -21.30
N MET A 17 23.14 -9.49 -22.48
CA MET A 17 24.25 -10.44 -22.58
C MET A 17 25.58 -9.81 -22.14
N ARG A 18 25.80 -8.51 -22.40
CA ARG A 18 26.97 -7.78 -21.88
C ARG A 18 26.95 -7.69 -20.35
N GLU A 19 25.77 -7.51 -19.76
CA GLU A 19 25.61 -7.44 -18.30
C GLU A 19 25.84 -8.81 -17.63
N LEU A 20 25.43 -9.89 -18.29
CA LEU A 20 25.61 -11.26 -17.82
C LEU A 20 27.05 -11.79 -18.00
N SER A 21 27.75 -11.37 -19.06
CA SER A 21 29.14 -11.82 -19.30
C SER A 21 30.12 -11.41 -18.19
N GLY A 22 29.83 -10.33 -17.46
CA GLY A 22 30.62 -9.92 -16.30
C GLY A 22 30.32 -10.70 -15.01
N LYS A 23 29.25 -11.52 -14.99
CA LYS A 23 28.76 -12.28 -13.82
C LYS A 23 28.88 -13.79 -14.02
N TYR A 24 29.87 -14.26 -14.78
CA TYR A 24 30.08 -15.69 -14.95
C TYR A 24 30.60 -16.29 -13.63
N SER A 25 29.76 -17.07 -12.94
CA SER A 25 30.05 -17.60 -11.59
C SER A 25 31.23 -18.59 -11.52
N PHE A 26 31.73 -19.08 -12.67
CA PHE A 26 32.86 -20.00 -12.72
C PHE A 26 34.15 -19.22 -13.02
N THR A 27 34.79 -18.71 -11.97
CA THR A 27 36.04 -17.92 -12.01
C THR A 27 37.29 -18.75 -12.28
N HIS A 28 37.22 -20.10 -12.20
CA HIS A 28 38.34 -21.01 -12.40
C HIS A 28 38.03 -22.11 -13.43
N PRO A 29 38.39 -21.95 -14.71
CA PRO A 29 38.07 -22.91 -15.78
C PRO A 29 38.64 -24.32 -15.51
N GLY A 30 39.82 -24.42 -14.90
CA GLY A 30 40.43 -25.73 -14.57
C GLY A 30 39.64 -26.55 -13.54
N LYS A 31 38.94 -25.90 -12.59
CA LYS A 31 38.12 -26.60 -11.58
C LYS A 31 36.84 -27.17 -12.21
N LEU A 32 36.27 -26.47 -13.20
CA LEU A 32 35.11 -26.92 -13.95
C LEU A 32 35.44 -28.15 -14.80
N GLU A 33 36.58 -28.14 -15.49
CA GLU A 33 37.03 -29.31 -16.26
C GLU A 33 37.30 -30.53 -15.38
N ALA A 34 37.92 -30.33 -14.21
CA ALA A 34 38.14 -31.41 -13.25
C ALA A 34 36.82 -32.00 -12.72
N MET A 35 35.85 -31.15 -12.37
CA MET A 35 34.53 -31.61 -11.94
C MET A 35 33.78 -32.35 -13.06
N LYS A 36 33.84 -31.83 -14.28
CA LYS A 36 33.22 -32.48 -15.45
C LYS A 36 33.79 -33.88 -15.66
N LYS A 37 35.12 -34.01 -15.61
CA LYS A 37 35.81 -35.30 -15.77
C LYS A 37 35.42 -36.28 -14.65
N SER A 38 35.36 -35.81 -13.39
CA SER A 38 34.93 -36.65 -12.26
C SER A 38 33.50 -37.15 -12.43
N VAL A 39 32.58 -36.33 -12.93
CA VAL A 39 31.19 -36.74 -13.18
C VAL A 39 31.09 -37.73 -14.35
N GLU A 40 31.84 -37.50 -15.44
CA GLU A 40 31.90 -38.43 -16.58
C GLU A 40 32.42 -39.82 -16.13
N GLU A 41 33.46 -39.86 -15.29
CA GLU A 41 34.05 -41.11 -14.78
C GLU A 41 33.12 -41.87 -13.81
N GLU A 42 32.48 -41.18 -12.86
CA GLU A 42 31.55 -41.83 -11.92
C GLU A 42 30.29 -42.33 -12.64
N PHE A 43 29.77 -41.57 -13.60
CA PHE A 43 28.61 -42.00 -14.40
C PHE A 43 28.93 -43.23 -15.26
N ALA A 44 30.13 -43.26 -15.88
CA ALA A 44 30.59 -44.41 -16.64
C ALA A 44 30.71 -45.68 -15.78
N ARG A 45 31.22 -45.57 -14.55
CA ARG A 45 31.32 -46.71 -13.62
C ARG A 45 29.95 -47.22 -13.18
N CYS A 46 28.99 -46.33 -12.93
CA CYS A 46 27.66 -46.72 -12.44
C CYS A 46 26.76 -47.31 -13.52
N PHE A 47 26.79 -46.78 -14.75
CA PHE A 47 25.78 -47.10 -15.77
C PHE A 47 26.33 -47.81 -17.01
N TRP A 48 27.62 -47.67 -17.30
CA TRP A 48 28.25 -48.19 -18.54
C TRP A 48 29.45 -49.10 -18.28
N SER A 49 29.56 -49.67 -17.06
CA SER A 49 30.64 -50.61 -16.68
C SER A 49 32.06 -50.07 -16.92
N GLY A 50 32.25 -48.76 -16.87
CA GLY A 50 33.53 -48.08 -17.08
C GLY A 50 33.79 -47.55 -18.50
N ASP A 51 32.85 -47.69 -19.45
CA ASP A 51 32.97 -47.06 -20.77
C ASP A 51 32.66 -45.56 -20.69
N VAL A 52 33.71 -44.75 -20.75
CA VAL A 52 33.65 -43.28 -20.59
C VAL A 52 33.12 -42.57 -21.84
N ASP A 53 33.32 -43.15 -23.03
CA ASP A 53 32.95 -42.48 -24.28
C ASP A 53 31.42 -42.55 -24.49
N HIS A 54 30.81 -43.70 -24.23
CA HIS A 54 29.33 -43.84 -24.26
C HIS A 54 28.66 -42.98 -23.18
N ALA A 55 29.20 -42.99 -21.95
CA ALA A 55 28.72 -42.16 -20.85
C ALA A 55 28.69 -40.66 -21.21
N LYS A 56 29.70 -40.20 -21.95
CA LYS A 56 29.83 -38.81 -22.37
C LYS A 56 28.83 -38.40 -23.46
N GLU A 57 28.54 -39.30 -24.39
CA GLU A 57 27.49 -39.07 -25.40
C GLU A 57 26.12 -38.97 -24.75
N GLU A 58 25.77 -39.90 -23.86
CA GLU A 58 24.46 -39.90 -23.20
C GLU A 58 24.28 -38.69 -22.25
N LEU A 59 25.31 -38.30 -21.51
CA LEU A 59 25.29 -37.08 -20.69
C LEU A 59 25.09 -35.83 -21.54
N ARG A 60 25.69 -35.78 -22.75
CA ARG A 60 25.51 -34.66 -23.68
C ARG A 60 24.10 -34.61 -24.24
N GLU A 61 23.52 -35.75 -24.59
CA GLU A 61 22.15 -35.84 -25.07
C GLU A 61 21.15 -35.45 -23.97
N SER A 62 21.31 -36.01 -22.77
CA SER A 62 20.50 -35.67 -21.59
C SER A 62 20.57 -34.19 -21.23
N LEU A 63 21.77 -33.60 -21.26
CA LEU A 63 21.93 -32.16 -21.03
C LEU A 63 21.24 -31.34 -22.13
N ARG A 64 21.33 -31.76 -23.39
CA ARG A 64 20.66 -31.09 -24.51
C ARG A 64 19.14 -31.13 -24.34
N GLU A 65 18.59 -32.28 -23.97
CA GLU A 65 17.16 -32.43 -23.69
C GLU A 65 16.72 -31.57 -22.51
N LEU A 66 17.48 -31.57 -21.41
CA LEU A 66 17.20 -30.77 -20.22
C LEU A 66 17.21 -29.27 -20.53
N VAL A 67 18.18 -28.80 -21.32
CA VAL A 67 18.24 -27.39 -21.78
C VAL A 67 17.05 -27.05 -22.70
N ILE A 68 16.68 -27.96 -23.60
CA ILE A 68 15.49 -27.78 -24.45
C ILE A 68 14.22 -27.73 -23.59
N TRP A 69 14.13 -28.60 -22.59
CA TRP A 69 13.01 -28.70 -21.66
C TRP A 69 12.89 -27.42 -20.84
N GLU A 70 13.95 -27.00 -20.12
CA GLU A 70 13.96 -25.77 -19.32
C GLU A 70 13.59 -24.55 -20.15
N ARG A 71 14.12 -24.44 -21.38
CA ARG A 71 13.75 -23.36 -22.29
C ARG A 71 12.26 -23.36 -22.62
N ASN A 72 11.65 -24.53 -22.75
CA ASN A 72 10.24 -24.68 -23.09
C ASN A 72 9.33 -24.48 -21.86
N THR A 73 9.69 -24.99 -20.68
CA THR A 73 8.93 -24.82 -19.44
C THR A 73 9.05 -23.42 -18.87
N ILE A 74 10.24 -22.84 -18.77
CA ILE A 74 10.41 -21.44 -18.30
C ILE A 74 9.63 -20.48 -19.19
N TRP A 75 9.66 -20.69 -20.51
CA TRP A 75 8.90 -19.85 -21.42
C TRP A 75 7.39 -20.09 -21.32
N ARG A 76 6.95 -21.34 -21.11
CA ARG A 76 5.56 -21.67 -20.86
C ARG A 76 5.06 -21.05 -19.56
N ASP A 77 5.84 -21.09 -18.49
CA ASP A 77 5.52 -20.50 -17.20
C ASP A 77 5.53 -18.98 -17.27
N MET A 78 6.49 -18.39 -17.99
CA MET A 78 6.54 -16.94 -18.27
C MET A 78 5.29 -16.50 -19.05
N LEU A 79 4.94 -17.19 -20.14
CA LEU A 79 3.72 -16.91 -20.89
C LEU A 79 2.44 -17.18 -20.08
N GLN A 80 2.42 -18.20 -19.23
CA GLN A 80 1.28 -18.45 -18.35
C GLN A 80 1.16 -17.34 -17.30
N SER A 81 2.27 -16.83 -16.76
CA SER A 81 2.26 -15.69 -15.85
C SER A 81 1.76 -14.43 -16.55
N GLU A 82 2.21 -14.18 -17.79
CA GLU A 82 1.80 -13.04 -18.60
C GLU A 82 0.33 -13.17 -19.04
N ARG A 83 -0.13 -14.37 -19.39
CA ARG A 83 -1.55 -14.67 -19.65
C ARG A 83 -2.39 -14.57 -18.39
N ARG A 84 -1.88 -14.90 -17.20
CA ARG A 84 -2.61 -14.69 -15.92
C ARG A 84 -2.74 -13.20 -15.62
N VAL A 85 -1.67 -12.42 -15.80
CA VAL A 85 -1.71 -10.95 -15.66
C VAL A 85 -2.68 -10.36 -16.68
N ASN A 86 -2.55 -10.72 -17.95
CA ASN A 86 -3.43 -10.25 -19.01
C ASN A 86 -4.85 -10.79 -18.88
N ALA A 87 -5.10 -11.98 -18.32
CA ALA A 87 -6.43 -12.48 -18.02
C ALA A 87 -7.03 -11.80 -16.79
N VAL A 88 -6.24 -11.37 -15.80
CA VAL A 88 -6.74 -10.51 -14.71
C VAL A 88 -7.12 -9.13 -15.27
N VAL A 89 -6.32 -8.59 -16.20
CA VAL A 89 -6.62 -7.34 -16.91
C VAL A 89 -7.82 -7.50 -17.87
N ALA A 90 -7.91 -8.61 -18.60
CA ALA A 90 -8.95 -8.89 -19.58
C ALA A 90 -10.26 -9.36 -18.91
N LYS A 91 -10.22 -10.03 -17.76
CA LYS A 91 -11.40 -10.31 -16.93
C LYS A 91 -11.90 -9.02 -16.27
N LYS A 92 -11.00 -8.08 -15.95
CA LYS A 92 -11.35 -6.68 -15.64
C LYS A 92 -11.89 -5.91 -16.87
N ALA A 93 -11.50 -6.26 -18.09
CA ALA A 93 -11.97 -5.60 -19.32
C ALA A 93 -13.28 -6.20 -19.90
N GLY A 94 -13.50 -7.51 -19.72
CA GLY A 94 -14.62 -8.29 -20.24
C GLY A 94 -15.77 -8.47 -19.25
N GLN A 95 -15.53 -8.32 -17.93
CA GLN A 95 -16.57 -7.78 -17.06
C GLN A 95 -16.71 -6.34 -17.49
N GLY A 96 -17.71 -6.05 -18.33
CA GLY A 96 -17.89 -4.75 -18.96
C GLY A 96 -17.48 -3.65 -18.00
N ILE A 97 -16.36 -2.98 -18.29
CA ILE A 97 -15.95 -1.81 -17.55
C ILE A 97 -17.09 -0.83 -17.77
N LYS A 98 -18.08 -0.81 -16.86
CA LYS A 98 -18.88 0.37 -16.63
C LYS A 98 -17.83 1.44 -16.42
N ARG A 99 -17.67 2.27 -17.44
CA ARG A 99 -16.76 3.38 -17.49
C ARG A 99 -17.28 4.36 -16.43
N TYR A 100 -17.00 4.08 -15.15
CA TYR A 100 -17.20 5.02 -14.06
C TYR A 100 -16.09 6.07 -14.19
N TRP A 101 -16.12 6.82 -15.29
CA TRP A 101 -15.44 8.10 -15.42
C TRP A 101 -16.31 9.22 -14.83
N MET A 102 -17.39 8.86 -14.14
CA MET A 102 -18.04 9.73 -13.17
C MET A 102 -17.60 9.26 -11.78
N PRO A 103 -17.11 10.16 -10.90
CA PRO A 103 -17.08 9.86 -9.48
C PRO A 103 -18.47 9.32 -9.10
N SER A 104 -18.53 8.22 -8.35
CA SER A 104 -19.79 7.60 -7.94
C SER A 104 -20.55 8.54 -7.01
N LEU A 105 -21.21 9.54 -7.60
CA LEU A 105 -22.11 10.45 -6.93
C LEU A 105 -23.34 9.63 -6.55
N LYS A 106 -23.55 9.47 -5.25
CA LYS A 106 -24.78 8.86 -4.72
C LYS A 106 -25.76 10.02 -4.50
N PRO A 107 -26.73 10.24 -5.40
CA PRO A 107 -27.53 11.47 -5.40
C PRO A 107 -28.37 11.64 -4.13
N VAL A 108 -28.87 10.55 -3.56
CA VAL A 108 -29.69 10.57 -2.34
C VAL A 108 -28.92 11.10 -1.13
N PRO A 109 -27.76 10.54 -0.73
CA PRO A 109 -27.02 11.08 0.41
C PRO A 109 -26.43 12.48 0.14
N VAL A 110 -26.14 12.84 -1.13
CA VAL A 110 -25.79 14.24 -1.47
C VAL A 110 -26.96 15.16 -1.13
N PHE A 111 -28.16 14.84 -1.61
CA PHE A 111 -29.36 15.64 -1.36
C PHE A 111 -29.66 15.76 0.15
N VAL A 112 -29.54 14.66 0.91
CA VAL A 112 -29.69 14.66 2.37
C VAL A 112 -28.64 15.56 3.03
N SER A 113 -27.37 15.49 2.63
CA SER A 113 -26.31 16.32 3.19
C SER A 113 -26.53 17.81 2.93
N VAL A 114 -27.04 18.18 1.74
CA VAL A 114 -27.37 19.56 1.39
C VAL A 114 -28.59 20.05 2.17
N ILE A 115 -29.62 19.21 2.34
CA ILE A 115 -30.77 19.54 3.19
C ILE A 115 -30.33 19.75 4.63
N MET A 116 -29.52 18.85 5.19
CA MET A 116 -29.01 18.98 6.56
C MET A 116 -28.17 20.25 6.72
N PHE A 117 -27.34 20.59 5.72
CA PHE A 117 -26.63 21.85 5.69
C PHE A 117 -27.56 23.06 5.70
N LEU A 118 -28.59 23.07 4.84
CA LEU A 118 -29.56 24.18 4.79
C LEU A 118 -30.35 24.30 6.09
N ILE A 119 -30.75 23.16 6.70
CA ILE A 119 -31.42 23.13 7.99
C ILE A 119 -30.51 23.74 9.06
N VAL A 120 -29.25 23.31 9.17
CA VAL A 120 -28.33 23.86 10.17
C VAL A 120 -27.99 25.32 9.90
N LEU A 121 -27.85 25.72 8.65
CA LEU A 121 -27.60 27.12 8.29
C LEU A 121 -28.78 28.03 8.67
N LEU A 122 -30.02 27.56 8.49
CA LEU A 122 -31.24 28.31 8.82
C LEU A 122 -31.62 28.21 10.30
N ALA A 123 -31.29 27.11 10.99
CA ALA A 123 -31.62 26.88 12.40
C ALA A 123 -30.54 27.39 13.37
N SER A 124 -29.29 27.49 12.93
CA SER A 124 -28.17 27.95 13.78
C SER A 124 -28.31 29.39 14.32
N PRO A 125 -29.00 30.35 13.66
CA PRO A 125 -29.29 31.64 14.26
C PRO A 125 -30.10 31.52 15.56
N ALA A 126 -31.20 30.77 15.53
CA ALA A 126 -32.04 30.54 16.71
C ALA A 126 -31.30 29.78 17.83
N LEU A 127 -30.37 28.89 17.46
CA LEU A 127 -29.53 28.16 18.42
C LEU A 127 -28.52 29.08 19.11
N PHE A 128 -27.92 30.01 18.37
CA PHE A 128 -26.99 31.00 18.93
C PHE A 128 -27.74 32.05 19.75
N ASP A 129 -28.97 32.45 19.40
CA ASP A 129 -29.73 33.39 20.22
C ASP A 129 -30.09 32.84 21.63
N LEU A 130 -30.07 31.50 21.80
CA LEU A 130 -30.33 30.82 23.08
C LEU A 130 -29.10 30.75 24.00
N LEU A 131 -27.89 30.96 23.46
CA LEU A 131 -26.64 30.82 24.20
C LEU A 131 -26.38 32.06 25.08
N PRO A 132 -26.18 31.91 26.39
CA PRO A 132 -25.95 33.04 27.29
C PRO A 132 -24.64 33.78 26.94
N ASN A 133 -24.63 35.11 27.07
CA ASN A 133 -23.50 36.02 26.82
C ASN A 133 -23.08 36.26 25.36
N ILE A 134 -23.90 35.92 24.37
CA ILE A 134 -23.57 36.20 22.95
C ILE A 134 -23.56 37.69 22.60
N SER A 135 -24.28 38.53 23.34
CA SER A 135 -24.27 39.98 23.16
C SER A 135 -22.89 40.64 23.36
N HIS A 136 -21.93 39.95 23.98
CA HIS A 136 -20.55 40.43 24.11
C HIS A 136 -19.70 40.23 22.84
N TYR A 137 -20.14 39.38 21.92
CA TYR A 137 -19.41 39.11 20.68
C TYR A 137 -19.91 40.00 19.54
N HIS A 138 -18.98 40.51 18.73
CA HIS A 138 -19.32 41.29 17.55
C HIS A 138 -20.17 40.44 16.59
N PRO A 139 -21.26 40.98 16.01
CA PRO A 139 -22.22 40.21 15.19
C PRO A 139 -21.53 39.49 14.02
N ALA A 140 -20.49 40.09 13.44
CA ALA A 140 -19.69 39.46 12.39
C ALA A 140 -19.08 38.10 12.80
N ASN A 141 -18.65 37.94 14.06
CA ASN A 141 -18.11 36.68 14.57
C ASN A 141 -19.21 35.63 14.75
N VAL A 142 -20.39 36.05 15.19
CA VAL A 142 -21.54 35.16 15.40
C VAL A 142 -22.00 34.57 14.07
N TYR A 143 -22.16 35.41 13.03
CA TYR A 143 -22.52 34.93 11.69
C TYR A 143 -21.43 34.06 11.05
N ALA A 144 -20.16 34.40 11.26
CA ALA A 144 -19.05 33.58 10.77
C ALA A 144 -19.01 32.20 11.45
N ALA A 145 -19.24 32.15 12.77
CA ALA A 145 -19.31 30.91 13.53
C ALA A 145 -20.48 30.01 13.10
N GLN A 146 -21.66 30.58 12.84
CA GLN A 146 -22.83 29.86 12.32
C GLN A 146 -22.55 29.20 10.96
N ARG A 147 -21.92 29.94 10.04
CA ARG A 147 -21.56 29.43 8.72
C ARG A 147 -20.46 28.38 8.80
N SER A 148 -19.49 28.57 9.70
CA SER A 148 -18.47 27.56 10.03
C SER A 148 -19.10 26.25 10.51
N LEU A 149 -20.03 26.34 11.47
CA LEU A 149 -20.73 25.17 12.01
C LEU A 149 -21.52 24.44 10.92
N SER A 150 -22.21 25.18 10.06
CA SER A 150 -22.98 24.62 8.95
C SER A 150 -22.04 23.90 7.96
N LEU A 151 -20.90 24.51 7.63
CA LEU A 151 -19.89 23.90 6.77
C LEU A 151 -19.33 22.60 7.39
N VAL A 152 -19.05 22.59 8.69
CA VAL A 152 -18.59 21.37 9.40
C VAL A 152 -19.63 20.27 9.32
N VAL A 153 -20.91 20.57 9.53
CA VAL A 153 -22.00 19.58 9.41
C VAL A 153 -22.08 19.03 7.99
N LEU A 154 -22.06 19.91 6.97
CA LEU A 154 -22.10 19.51 5.56
C LEU A 154 -20.97 18.53 5.22
N VAL A 155 -19.73 18.89 5.56
CA VAL A 155 -18.54 18.08 5.27
C VAL A 155 -18.58 16.77 6.04
N SER A 156 -18.99 16.78 7.31
CA SER A 156 -19.09 15.58 8.14
C SER A 156 -20.11 14.59 7.58
N PHE A 157 -21.27 15.05 7.13
CA PHE A 157 -22.27 14.18 6.48
C PHE A 157 -21.78 13.66 5.12
N LEU A 158 -21.16 14.51 4.31
CA LEU A 158 -20.61 14.10 3.00
C LEU A 158 -19.52 13.03 3.14
N TRP A 159 -18.66 13.14 4.16
CA TRP A 159 -17.65 12.12 4.49
C TRP A 159 -18.27 10.86 5.08
N ALA A 160 -19.18 10.97 6.06
CA ALA A 160 -19.81 9.81 6.70
C ALA A 160 -20.63 8.95 5.71
N THR A 161 -21.29 9.59 4.75
CA THR A 161 -22.11 8.89 3.74
C THR A 161 -21.31 8.47 2.50
N GLU A 162 -20.08 8.96 2.36
CA GLU A 162 -19.26 8.86 1.14
C GLU A 162 -20.10 9.15 -0.12
N ALA A 163 -20.95 10.17 -0.06
CA ALA A 163 -21.88 10.54 -1.13
C ALA A 163 -21.16 11.09 -2.36
N VAL A 164 -20.07 11.80 -2.08
CA VAL A 164 -19.11 12.38 -3.02
C VAL A 164 -17.73 11.87 -2.59
N PRO A 165 -16.80 11.55 -3.52
CA PRO A 165 -15.47 11.10 -3.14
C PRO A 165 -14.77 12.06 -2.16
N LEU A 166 -14.05 11.49 -1.20
CA LEU A 166 -13.40 12.22 -0.10
C LEU A 166 -12.47 13.34 -0.58
N TYR A 167 -11.80 13.17 -1.72
CA TYR A 167 -10.92 14.20 -2.28
C TYR A 167 -11.69 15.38 -2.90
N VAL A 168 -12.85 15.15 -3.50
CA VAL A 168 -13.68 16.22 -4.09
C VAL A 168 -14.26 17.08 -2.97
N THR A 169 -14.75 16.44 -1.92
CA THR A 169 -15.27 17.14 -0.74
C THR A 169 -14.16 17.93 -0.05
N ALA A 170 -12.97 17.34 0.13
CA ALA A 170 -11.80 18.05 0.68
C ALA A 170 -11.38 19.27 -0.15
N LEU A 171 -11.34 19.16 -1.48
CA LEU A 171 -11.03 20.29 -2.38
C LEU A 171 -12.13 21.37 -2.40
N ALA A 172 -13.37 20.99 -2.12
CA ALA A 172 -14.48 21.94 -2.01
C ALA A 172 -14.42 22.77 -0.72
N VAL A 173 -13.83 22.25 0.38
CA VAL A 173 -13.80 22.94 1.68
C VAL A 173 -13.15 24.33 1.61
N PRO A 174 -11.94 24.52 1.04
CA PRO A 174 -11.34 25.84 0.90
C PRO A 174 -12.25 26.80 0.12
N ALA A 175 -12.81 26.36 -1.01
CA ALA A 175 -13.71 27.18 -1.83
C ALA A 175 -14.98 27.57 -1.06
N LEU A 176 -15.65 26.60 -0.43
CA LEU A 176 -16.86 26.83 0.36
C LEU A 176 -16.58 27.72 1.57
N SER A 177 -15.43 27.59 2.23
CA SER A 177 -15.05 28.43 3.37
C SER A 177 -14.90 29.91 2.99
N VAL A 178 -14.42 30.19 1.77
CA VAL A 178 -14.31 31.55 1.23
C VAL A 178 -15.68 32.05 0.72
N ILE A 179 -16.43 31.23 -0.02
CA ILE A 179 -17.76 31.60 -0.55
C ILE A 179 -18.74 31.91 0.58
N LEU A 180 -18.72 31.11 1.66
CA LEU A 180 -19.55 31.32 2.83
C LEU A 180 -19.02 32.45 3.74
N ASN A 181 -17.89 33.09 3.43
CA ASN A 181 -17.27 34.13 4.25
C ASN A 181 -17.12 33.71 5.72
N VAL A 182 -16.43 32.60 5.96
CA VAL A 182 -16.20 32.04 7.31
C VAL A 182 -15.06 32.76 8.04
N TYR A 183 -14.11 33.36 7.31
CA TYR A 183 -12.93 33.99 7.91
C TYR A 183 -13.20 35.42 8.39
N VAL A 184 -12.79 35.71 9.63
CA VAL A 184 -12.84 37.04 10.24
C VAL A 184 -11.42 37.56 10.44
N THR A 185 -11.22 38.86 10.23
CA THR A 185 -9.93 39.55 10.40
C THR A 185 -9.45 39.45 11.85
N GLU A 186 -8.14 39.51 12.11
CA GLU A 186 -7.52 39.43 13.47
C GLU A 186 -8.17 40.35 14.52
N ASN A 187 -8.74 41.49 14.10
CA ASN A 187 -9.45 42.40 14.99
C ASN A 187 -10.86 41.95 15.37
N GLY A 188 -11.37 40.81 14.87
CA GLY A 188 -12.69 40.24 15.16
C GLY A 188 -13.89 41.10 14.74
N LYS A 189 -13.64 42.21 14.03
CA LYS A 189 -14.64 43.26 13.75
C LYS A 189 -15.19 43.23 12.33
N ARG A 190 -14.48 42.61 11.38
CA ARG A 190 -14.86 42.58 9.95
C ARG A 190 -14.47 41.26 9.29
N LEU A 191 -15.29 40.82 8.33
CA LEU A 191 -15.00 39.70 7.45
C LEU A 191 -13.69 39.95 6.69
N MET A 192 -12.86 38.93 6.52
CA MET A 192 -11.64 39.06 5.71
C MET A 192 -12.01 39.27 4.24
N LEU A 193 -11.21 40.06 3.51
CA LEU A 193 -11.35 40.17 2.06
C LEU A 193 -11.17 38.79 1.42
N SER A 194 -11.97 38.50 0.38
CA SER A 194 -11.98 37.19 -0.30
C SER A 194 -10.60 36.76 -0.81
N GLY A 195 -9.74 37.72 -1.20
CA GLY A 195 -8.37 37.45 -1.64
C GLY A 195 -7.45 36.95 -0.52
N ASP A 196 -7.50 37.54 0.67
CA ASP A 196 -6.65 37.15 1.80
C ASP A 196 -7.18 35.90 2.50
N ALA A 197 -8.51 35.75 2.56
CA ALA A 197 -9.16 34.51 3.01
C ALA A 197 -8.77 33.31 2.14
N ALA A 198 -8.72 33.49 0.81
CA ALA A 198 -8.30 32.43 -0.11
C ALA A 198 -6.83 32.05 0.10
N LYS A 199 -5.93 33.03 0.28
CA LYS A 199 -4.52 32.76 0.60
C LYS A 199 -4.39 31.95 1.89
N LEU A 200 -5.12 32.34 2.94
CA LEU A 200 -5.09 31.63 4.22
C LEU A 200 -5.60 30.20 4.07
N ALA A 201 -6.75 30.00 3.43
CA ALA A 201 -7.33 28.68 3.19
C ALA A 201 -6.39 27.75 2.39
N VAL A 202 -5.75 28.27 1.34
CA VAL A 202 -4.79 27.50 0.53
C VAL A 202 -3.49 27.25 1.27
N SER A 203 -2.99 28.21 2.06
CA SER A 203 -1.77 28.04 2.85
C SER A 203 -1.89 26.89 3.86
N ALA A 204 -3.08 26.70 4.45
CA ALA A 204 -3.36 25.59 5.36
C ALA A 204 -3.28 24.21 4.67
N MET A 205 -3.48 24.14 3.35
CA MET A 205 -3.35 22.89 2.58
C MET A 205 -1.89 22.46 2.37
N CYS A 206 -0.94 23.38 2.55
CA CYS A 206 0.49 23.16 2.30
C CYS A 206 1.30 23.12 3.60
N SER A 207 0.80 22.41 4.63
CA SER A 207 1.53 22.27 5.88
C SER A 207 2.80 21.42 5.73
N SER A 208 3.80 21.67 6.58
CA SER A 208 5.04 20.89 6.64
C SER A 208 4.77 19.40 6.84
N THR A 209 3.73 19.08 7.60
CA THR A 209 3.30 17.70 7.85
C THR A 209 2.79 17.01 6.58
N ILE A 210 2.03 17.71 5.73
CA ILE A 210 1.58 17.15 4.43
C ILE A 210 2.76 16.91 3.49
N LEU A 211 3.73 17.84 3.45
CA LEU A 211 4.96 17.66 2.66
C LEU A 211 5.78 16.45 3.10
N LEU A 212 5.89 16.22 4.41
CA LEU A 212 6.56 15.04 4.98
C LEU A 212 5.89 13.74 4.52
N ILE A 213 4.55 13.68 4.50
CA ILE A 213 3.80 12.52 4.03
C ILE A 213 4.06 12.26 2.54
N ILE A 214 4.06 13.30 1.71
CA ILE A 214 4.35 13.17 0.26
C ILE A 214 5.75 12.59 0.05
N GLY A 215 6.73 13.04 0.83
CA GLY A 215 8.08 12.46 0.83
C GLY A 215 8.10 10.99 1.24
N GLY A 216 7.40 10.64 2.32
CA GLY A 216 7.26 9.25 2.81
C GLY A 216 6.65 8.31 1.77
N TYR A 217 5.52 8.70 1.17
CA TYR A 217 4.87 7.90 0.11
C TYR A 217 5.73 7.78 -1.14
N SER A 218 6.53 8.79 -1.47
CA SER A 218 7.46 8.73 -2.61
C SER A 218 8.54 7.68 -2.40
N ILE A 219 9.14 7.63 -1.19
CA ILE A 219 10.12 6.61 -0.81
C ILE A 219 9.49 5.22 -0.80
N ALA A 220 8.31 5.07 -0.21
CA ALA A 220 7.58 3.81 -0.19
C ALA A 220 7.27 3.30 -1.61
N SER A 221 6.79 4.18 -2.49
CA SER A 221 6.51 3.84 -3.89
C SER A 221 7.78 3.41 -4.63
N ALA A 222 8.92 4.06 -4.39
CA ALA A 222 10.20 3.66 -4.95
C ALA A 222 10.60 2.24 -4.49
N LEU A 223 10.53 1.95 -3.18
CA LEU A 223 10.84 0.62 -2.63
C LEU A 223 9.97 -0.49 -3.26
N SER A 224 8.67 -0.25 -3.39
CA SER A 224 7.73 -1.19 -4.02
C SER A 224 7.97 -1.35 -5.52
N LYS A 225 8.41 -0.29 -6.22
CA LYS A 225 8.76 -0.37 -7.66
C LYS A 225 9.92 -1.33 -7.92
N TYR A 226 10.90 -1.38 -7.01
CA TYR A 226 12.04 -2.30 -7.09
C TYR A 226 11.76 -3.67 -6.43
N ALA A 227 10.54 -3.91 -5.94
CA ALA A 227 10.12 -5.13 -5.25
C ALA A 227 11.00 -5.52 -4.05
N LEU A 228 11.71 -4.55 -3.46
CA LEU A 228 12.59 -4.77 -2.30
C LEU A 228 11.78 -5.24 -1.09
N ASP A 229 10.59 -4.68 -0.92
CA ASP A 229 9.58 -5.09 0.06
C ASP A 229 9.24 -6.59 -0.06
N LYS A 230 9.03 -7.08 -1.29
CA LYS A 230 8.72 -8.50 -1.55
C LYS A 230 9.92 -9.41 -1.32
N THR A 231 11.12 -9.01 -1.74
CA THR A 231 12.32 -9.83 -1.57
C THR A 231 12.64 -10.02 -0.08
N VAL A 232 12.58 -8.95 0.71
CA VAL A 232 12.81 -9.00 2.15
C VAL A 232 11.73 -9.85 2.83
N ALA A 233 10.46 -9.65 2.45
CA ALA A 233 9.34 -10.45 2.94
C ALA A 233 9.52 -11.95 2.70
N MET A 234 9.85 -12.35 1.45
CA MET A 234 10.07 -13.74 1.08
C MET A 234 11.26 -14.36 1.81
N TYR A 235 12.35 -13.60 1.98
CA TYR A 235 13.53 -14.07 2.71
C TYR A 235 13.23 -14.35 4.19
N VAL A 236 12.48 -13.46 4.84
CA VAL A 236 12.07 -13.62 6.24
C VAL A 236 11.13 -14.81 6.39
N LEU A 237 10.19 -14.96 5.46
CA LEU A 237 9.18 -16.02 5.52
C LEU A 237 9.74 -17.41 5.19
N ALA A 238 10.78 -17.49 4.36
CA ALA A 238 11.49 -18.74 4.08
C ALA A 238 12.14 -19.37 5.32
N LYS A 239 12.30 -18.62 6.42
CA LYS A 239 12.81 -19.13 7.71
C LYS A 239 11.71 -19.67 8.63
N ALA A 240 10.43 -19.55 8.26
CA ALA A 240 9.31 -20.00 9.08
C ALA A 240 9.08 -21.52 8.93
N GLY A 241 9.03 -22.25 10.04
CA GLY A 241 8.83 -23.71 10.02
C GLY A 241 7.42 -24.19 10.38
N GLN A 242 6.74 -23.52 11.32
CA GLN A 242 5.41 -23.93 11.81
C GLN A 242 4.29 -22.96 11.37
N PRO A 243 3.03 -23.43 11.21
CA PRO A 243 1.90 -22.58 10.78
C PRO A 243 1.64 -21.37 11.68
N SER A 244 1.79 -21.52 13.00
CA SER A 244 1.65 -20.42 13.97
C SER A 244 2.77 -19.39 13.81
N GLN A 245 4.01 -19.84 13.58
CA GLN A 245 5.15 -18.98 13.30
C GLN A 245 4.96 -18.24 11.99
N VAL A 246 4.46 -18.90 10.95
CA VAL A 246 4.12 -18.27 9.66
C VAL A 246 3.12 -17.13 9.86
N LEU A 247 2.06 -17.33 10.65
CA LEU A 247 1.09 -16.30 10.99
C LEU A 247 1.77 -15.11 11.71
N LEU A 248 2.53 -15.38 12.78
CA LEU A 248 3.21 -14.33 13.54
C LEU A 248 4.20 -13.55 12.68
N LEU A 249 5.00 -14.23 11.87
CA LEU A 249 5.97 -13.61 10.95
C LEU A 249 5.26 -12.74 9.91
N LEU A 250 4.14 -13.21 9.35
CA LEU A 250 3.34 -12.40 8.42
C LEU A 250 2.71 -11.17 9.11
N MET A 251 2.26 -11.30 10.36
CA MET A 251 1.76 -10.17 11.14
C MET A 251 2.87 -9.16 11.45
N LEU A 252 4.03 -9.60 11.92
CA LEU A 252 5.17 -8.73 12.20
C LEU A 252 5.67 -8.03 10.93
N LEU A 253 5.70 -8.75 9.82
CA LEU A 253 6.04 -8.19 8.52
C LEU A 253 4.98 -7.16 8.05
N ALA A 254 3.69 -7.42 8.27
CA ALA A 254 2.62 -6.46 7.98
C ALA A 254 2.77 -5.17 8.77
N VAL A 255 3.14 -5.29 10.03
CA VAL A 255 3.34 -4.16 10.94
C VAL A 255 4.54 -3.34 10.49
N PHE A 256 5.65 -3.99 10.17
CA PHE A 256 6.84 -3.33 9.66
C PHE A 256 6.58 -2.63 8.32
N LEU A 257 5.98 -3.33 7.35
CA LEU A 257 5.70 -2.73 6.03
C LEU A 257 4.67 -1.60 6.12
N SER A 258 3.64 -1.74 6.97
CA SER A 258 2.61 -0.71 7.14
C SER A 258 3.12 0.53 7.84
N MET A 259 4.22 0.44 8.59
CA MET A 259 4.90 1.58 9.20
C MET A 259 5.52 2.52 8.16
N TRP A 260 5.80 2.03 6.94
CA TRP A 260 6.48 2.80 5.89
C TRP A 260 5.64 3.00 4.63
N ILE A 261 4.80 2.03 4.27
CA ILE A 261 4.04 2.06 3.01
C ILE A 261 2.68 2.70 3.22
N SER A 262 1.74 1.94 3.79
CA SER A 262 0.37 2.36 4.12
C SER A 262 -0.40 1.16 4.67
N ASN A 263 -1.33 1.43 5.57
CA ASN A 263 -2.32 0.48 6.08
C ASN A 263 -3.17 -0.19 4.99
N VAL A 264 -3.40 0.48 3.84
CA VAL A 264 -4.21 -0.08 2.74
C VAL A 264 -3.36 -0.85 1.73
N ALA A 265 -2.14 -0.36 1.44
CA ALA A 265 -1.27 -1.00 0.44
C ALA A 265 -0.60 -2.29 0.96
N THR A 266 -0.26 -2.33 2.25
CA THR A 266 0.45 -3.44 2.88
C THR A 266 -0.32 -4.77 2.83
N PRO A 267 -1.62 -4.82 3.20
CA PRO A 267 -2.41 -6.05 3.07
C PRO A 267 -2.46 -6.58 1.64
N VAL A 268 -2.53 -5.70 0.64
CA VAL A 268 -2.59 -6.10 -0.79
C VAL A 268 -1.27 -6.74 -1.22
N LEU A 269 -0.14 -6.18 -0.79
CA LEU A 269 1.19 -6.74 -1.02
C LEU A 269 1.32 -8.12 -0.38
N LEU A 270 0.97 -8.22 0.90
CA LEU A 270 1.10 -9.47 1.66
C LEU A 270 0.12 -10.54 1.20
N ASN A 271 -1.08 -10.17 0.75
CA ASN A 271 -2.00 -11.10 0.12
C ASN A 271 -1.37 -11.76 -1.11
N SER A 272 -0.60 -11.02 -1.91
CA SER A 272 0.10 -11.58 -3.08
C SER A 272 1.20 -12.57 -2.70
N ILE A 273 1.81 -12.41 -1.52
CA ILE A 273 2.84 -13.31 -0.95
C ILE A 273 2.20 -14.53 -0.27
N MET A 274 1.02 -14.34 0.31
CA MET A 274 0.25 -15.37 0.98
C MET A 274 -0.34 -16.41 0.01
N LEU A 275 -0.73 -15.99 -1.19
CA LEU A 275 -1.43 -16.85 -2.16
C LEU A 275 -0.68 -18.16 -2.49
N PRO A 276 0.63 -18.17 -2.81
CA PRO A 276 1.39 -19.41 -3.03
C PRO A 276 1.44 -20.32 -1.79
N ILE A 277 1.48 -19.74 -0.60
CA ILE A 277 1.53 -20.49 0.68
C ILE A 277 0.22 -21.23 0.86
N VAL A 278 -0.91 -20.54 0.66
CA VAL A 278 -2.26 -21.11 0.80
C VAL A 278 -2.55 -22.17 -0.26
N GLN A 279 -2.05 -22.00 -1.49
CA GLN A 279 -2.22 -22.98 -2.57
C GLN A 279 -1.55 -24.33 -2.30
N GLY A 280 -0.56 -24.38 -1.39
CA GLY A 280 0.07 -25.62 -0.94
C GLY A 280 -0.77 -26.43 0.06
N PHE A 281 -1.83 -25.85 0.63
CA PHE A 281 -2.67 -26.52 1.63
C PHE A 281 -3.99 -27.01 1.03
N SER A 282 -4.43 -28.20 1.44
CA SER A 282 -5.71 -28.79 1.02
C SER A 282 -6.91 -28.01 1.58
N ALA A 283 -8.11 -28.23 1.01
CA ALA A 283 -9.35 -27.52 1.35
C ALA A 283 -9.76 -27.58 2.84
N HIS A 284 -9.18 -28.48 3.64
CA HIS A 284 -9.36 -28.54 5.09
C HIS A 284 -8.67 -27.40 5.88
N SER A 285 -7.89 -26.55 5.21
CA SER A 285 -7.16 -25.41 5.80
C SER A 285 -7.92 -24.07 5.81
N LEU A 286 -9.21 -24.06 5.46
CA LEU A 286 -10.04 -22.84 5.41
C LEU A 286 -9.98 -21.96 6.69
N PRO A 287 -9.98 -22.50 7.91
CA PRO A 287 -9.83 -21.68 9.12
C PRO A 287 -8.46 -20.99 9.19
N PHE A 288 -7.39 -21.71 8.86
CA PHE A 288 -6.03 -21.16 8.84
C PHE A 288 -5.88 -20.02 7.83
N VAL A 289 -6.44 -20.15 6.63
CA VAL A 289 -6.44 -19.08 5.62
C VAL A 289 -7.20 -17.84 6.10
N LYS A 290 -8.33 -18.02 6.78
CA LYS A 290 -9.10 -16.91 7.36
C LYS A 290 -8.31 -16.21 8.47
N CYS A 291 -7.67 -16.96 9.36
CA CYS A 291 -6.80 -16.40 10.40
C CYS A 291 -5.60 -15.67 9.81
N LEU A 292 -5.04 -16.16 8.71
CA LEU A 292 -3.94 -15.51 8.00
C LEU A 292 -4.35 -14.17 7.40
N LEU A 293 -5.48 -14.14 6.68
CA LEU A 293 -6.04 -12.92 6.11
C LEU A 293 -6.43 -11.90 7.19
N LEU A 294 -7.10 -12.36 8.25
CA LEU A 294 -7.53 -11.50 9.35
C LEU A 294 -6.32 -10.98 10.15
N GLY A 295 -5.32 -11.83 10.38
CA GLY A 295 -4.06 -11.45 11.02
C GLY A 295 -3.32 -10.37 10.24
N ILE A 296 -3.18 -10.53 8.92
CA ILE A 296 -2.56 -9.51 8.06
C ILE A 296 -3.35 -8.19 8.12
N ALA A 297 -4.69 -8.25 8.06
CA ALA A 297 -5.54 -7.06 8.12
C ALA A 297 -5.42 -6.32 9.46
N LEU A 298 -5.48 -7.06 10.58
CA LEU A 298 -5.33 -6.52 11.93
C LEU A 298 -3.93 -5.92 12.13
N ALA A 299 -2.89 -6.67 11.78
CA ALA A 299 -1.52 -6.26 11.92
C ALA A 299 -1.18 -5.02 11.06
N SER A 300 -1.72 -4.93 9.83
CA SER A 300 -1.51 -3.74 8.99
C SER A 300 -2.16 -2.49 9.59
N ASN A 301 -3.35 -2.60 10.18
CA ASN A 301 -3.96 -1.46 10.88
C ASN A 301 -3.14 -1.04 12.12
N ILE A 302 -2.62 -2.01 12.88
CA ILE A 302 -1.75 -1.76 14.04
C ILE A 302 -0.41 -1.13 13.61
N GLY A 303 0.16 -1.55 12.47
CA GLY A 303 1.38 -0.94 11.93
C GLY A 303 1.17 0.50 11.48
N GLY A 304 -0.06 0.87 11.08
CA GLY A 304 -0.42 2.21 10.65
C GLY A 304 -0.23 3.31 11.70
N MET A 305 -0.18 2.99 13.00
CA MET A 305 0.14 3.98 14.05
C MET A 305 1.64 4.14 14.33
N GLY A 306 2.49 3.27 13.75
CA GLY A 306 3.90 3.15 14.10
C GLY A 306 4.75 4.38 13.82
N THR A 307 4.50 5.07 12.70
CA THR A 307 5.19 6.33 12.36
C THR A 307 4.20 7.44 12.02
N PRO A 308 4.61 8.71 12.15
CA PRO A 308 3.90 9.86 11.60
C PRO A 308 3.49 9.74 10.13
N ILE A 309 4.30 9.08 9.30
CA ILE A 309 4.10 8.98 7.85
C ILE A 309 3.25 7.77 7.44
N ALA A 310 3.06 6.79 8.32
CA ALA A 310 2.36 5.55 8.01
C ALA A 310 0.89 5.74 7.64
N SER A 311 0.26 6.80 8.13
CA SER A 311 -1.18 7.03 7.98
C SER A 311 -1.56 8.51 8.12
N PRO A 312 -2.53 8.99 7.33
CA PRO A 312 -2.93 10.41 7.34
C PRO A 312 -3.51 10.86 8.68
N GLN A 313 -4.09 9.94 9.46
CA GLN A 313 -4.61 10.23 10.81
C GLN A 313 -3.49 10.70 11.75
N ASN A 314 -2.30 10.11 11.66
CA ASN A 314 -1.16 10.48 12.50
C ASN A 314 -0.66 11.88 12.16
N ALA A 315 -0.66 12.23 10.88
CA ALA A 315 -0.33 13.56 10.40
C ALA A 315 -1.34 14.63 10.83
N ILE A 316 -2.64 14.31 10.80
CA ILE A 316 -3.68 15.22 11.31
C ILE A 316 -3.47 15.44 12.82
N ALA A 317 -3.17 14.37 13.57
CA ALA A 317 -2.87 14.48 15.01
C ALA A 317 -1.64 15.35 15.29
N LEU A 318 -0.55 15.18 14.52
CA LEU A 318 0.64 16.03 14.62
C LEU A 318 0.33 17.50 14.32
N SER A 319 -0.45 17.76 13.26
CA SER A 319 -0.85 19.12 12.89
C SER A 319 -1.71 19.77 13.99
N ALA A 320 -2.57 19.00 14.66
CA ALA A 320 -3.35 19.48 15.79
C ALA A 320 -2.50 19.74 17.05
N LEU A 321 -1.39 19.00 17.21
CA LEU A 321 -0.46 19.17 18.32
C LEU A 321 0.52 20.34 18.13
N GLU A 322 0.78 20.78 16.89
CA GLU A 322 1.68 21.92 16.60
C GLU A 322 1.33 23.18 17.41
N GLY A 323 0.05 23.39 17.75
CA GLY A 323 -0.42 24.52 18.56
C GLY A 323 -0.27 24.37 20.09
N MET A 324 0.05 23.18 20.60
CA MET A 324 0.20 22.88 22.03
C MET A 324 1.62 22.42 22.37
N GLN A 325 2.13 21.42 21.64
CA GLN A 325 3.43 20.83 21.86
C GLN A 325 3.95 20.21 20.57
N GLN A 326 5.17 20.58 20.15
CA GLN A 326 5.80 19.97 18.98
C GLN A 326 6.31 18.57 19.32
N VAL A 327 5.70 17.55 18.71
CA VAL A 327 6.13 16.15 18.81
C VAL A 327 7.04 15.84 17.63
N SER A 328 8.29 15.46 17.92
CA SER A 328 9.22 15.03 16.87
C SER A 328 8.88 13.64 16.34
N PHE A 329 9.32 13.36 15.10
CA PHE A 329 9.14 12.06 14.47
C PHE A 329 9.65 10.90 15.33
N LEU A 330 10.82 11.08 15.96
CA LEU A 330 11.44 10.05 16.79
C LEU A 330 10.67 9.83 18.10
N GLN A 331 10.17 10.89 18.72
CA GLN A 331 9.37 10.77 19.94
C GLN A 331 8.05 10.03 19.69
N TRP A 332 7.35 10.33 18.60
CA TRP A 332 6.16 9.56 18.21
C TRP A 332 6.49 8.09 18.03
N THR A 333 7.52 7.81 17.22
CA THR A 333 7.91 6.45 16.88
C THR A 333 8.37 5.66 18.11
N ALA A 334 9.10 6.29 19.03
CA ALA A 334 9.58 5.65 20.25
C ALA A 334 8.45 5.20 21.18
N ILE A 335 7.31 5.92 21.18
CA ILE A 335 6.12 5.56 21.97
C ILE A 335 5.25 4.55 21.23
N SER A 336 5.06 4.73 19.92
CA SER A 336 4.18 3.89 19.11
C SER A 336 4.74 2.49 18.86
N VAL A 337 6.06 2.33 18.69
CA VAL A 337 6.69 1.04 18.37
C VAL A 337 6.53 -0.02 19.47
N PRO A 338 6.76 0.29 20.76
CA PRO A 338 6.47 -0.67 21.82
C PRO A 338 4.99 -1.05 21.88
N LEU A 339 4.10 -0.09 21.72
CA LEU A 339 2.64 -0.30 21.77
C LEU A 339 2.16 -1.19 20.61
N MET A 340 2.61 -0.94 19.38
CA MET A 340 2.23 -1.76 18.23
C MET A 340 2.72 -3.20 18.37
N LEU A 341 3.96 -3.42 18.84
CA LEU A 341 4.48 -4.77 19.06
C LEU A 341 3.66 -5.53 20.10
N LEU A 342 3.29 -4.87 21.21
CA LEU A 342 2.40 -5.46 22.22
C LEU A 342 1.04 -5.84 21.60
N MET A 343 0.43 -4.94 20.83
CA MET A 343 -0.88 -5.17 20.20
C MET A 343 -0.84 -6.31 19.17
N VAL A 344 0.27 -6.48 18.43
CA VAL A 344 0.46 -7.59 17.49
C VAL A 344 0.56 -8.92 18.21
N ILE A 345 1.31 -8.98 19.32
CA ILE A 345 1.46 -10.20 20.11
C ILE A 345 0.11 -10.61 20.70
N LEU A 346 -0.63 -9.65 21.26
CA LEU A 346 -1.99 -9.89 21.78
C LEU A 346 -2.95 -10.33 20.67
N GLY A 347 -2.93 -9.66 19.52
CA GLY A 347 -3.74 -10.02 18.36
C GLY A 347 -3.42 -11.40 17.81
N HIS A 348 -2.13 -11.77 17.77
CA HIS A 348 -1.70 -13.11 17.39
C HIS A 348 -2.21 -14.16 18.39
N GLY A 349 -2.08 -13.91 19.69
CA GLY A 349 -2.62 -14.78 20.74
C GLY A 349 -4.12 -15.01 20.58
N LEU A 350 -4.90 -13.94 20.35
CA LEU A 350 -6.34 -14.02 20.13
C LEU A 350 -6.72 -14.85 18.90
N LEU A 351 -5.98 -14.70 17.80
CA LEU A 351 -6.20 -15.48 16.57
C LEU A 351 -5.82 -16.96 16.70
N MET A 352 -5.00 -17.31 17.70
CA MET A 352 -4.65 -18.70 17.99
C MET A 352 -5.72 -19.41 18.84
N PHE A 353 -6.59 -18.66 19.54
CA PHE A 353 -7.71 -19.20 20.32
C PHE A 353 -8.98 -19.41 19.49
N TRP A 354 -9.06 -18.83 18.31
CA TRP A 354 -10.20 -18.88 17.39
C TRP A 354 -9.94 -19.90 16.28
#